data_AF-A0A9J6AWN4-F1
#
_entry.id   AF-A0A9J6AWN4-F1
#
_cell.length_a   1.000
_cell.length_b   1.000
_cell.length_c   1.000
_cell.angle_alpha   90.00
_cell.angle_beta   90.00
_cell.angle_gamma   90.00
#
_symmetry.space_group_name_H-M   'P 1'
#
loop_
_entity.id
_entity.type
_entity.pdbx_description
1 polymer ?
#
loop_
_entity_poly.entity_id
_entity_poly.type
_entity_poly.pdbx_seq_one_letter_code
_entity_poly.pdbx_strand_id
1 'polypeptide(L)'
;MRCLWGKWEYGFGFLMFSRMPYRDVYSWTSMIHGYLRLLLSFFENMMVQEDVKCGLLKPNEATFVSIFSSCTFLDVGVALYLGRQVHAKMEHYGFMKKMPFEADATFLGDLMGACRLHGAIELGNEVA
;
A
#
# COMPACT_ATOMS: atom_id res chain seq x y z
N MET A 1 -25.48 -15.99 -5.23
CA MET A 1 -25.99 -14.80 -4.51
C MET A 1 -24.83 -13.83 -4.35
N ARG A 2 -25.00 -12.57 -4.75
CA ARG A 2 -23.91 -11.57 -4.82
C ARG A 2 -23.58 -11.11 -3.40
N CYS A 3 -22.41 -11.48 -2.89
CA CYS A 3 -21.85 -10.90 -1.68
C CYS A 3 -21.72 -9.38 -1.88
N LEU A 4 -22.36 -8.61 -1.00
CA LEU A 4 -22.37 -7.14 -1.00
C LEU A 4 -21.15 -6.54 -0.28
N TRP A 5 -20.05 -7.29 -0.16
CA TRP A 5 -18.77 -6.83 0.40
C TRP A 5 -17.96 -6.02 -0.62
N GLY A 6 -18.53 -4.95 -1.19
CA GLY A 6 -17.77 -4.23 -2.22
C GLY A 6 -18.28 -2.90 -2.73
N LYS A 7 -19.33 -2.31 -2.13
CA LYS A 7 -19.84 -1.01 -2.61
C LYS A 7 -20.03 0.08 -1.57
N TRP A 8 -19.88 -0.20 -0.28
CA TRP A 8 -20.23 0.78 0.77
C TRP A 8 -19.04 1.35 1.57
N GLU A 9 -17.81 0.87 1.38
CA GLU A 9 -16.68 1.25 2.25
C GLU A 9 -15.68 2.26 1.63
N TYR A 10 -15.68 2.44 0.30
CA TYR A 10 -14.82 3.41 -0.39
C TYR A 10 -15.18 4.88 -0.14
N GLY A 11 -16.34 5.17 0.46
CA GLY A 11 -16.67 6.55 0.87
C GLY A 11 -16.32 6.81 2.34
N PHE A 12 -16.55 5.80 3.18
CA PHE A 12 -16.48 5.95 4.63
C PHE A 12 -15.05 5.97 5.14
N GLY A 13 -14.16 5.13 4.58
CA GLY A 13 -12.74 5.15 4.92
C GLY A 13 -12.10 6.51 4.65
N PHE A 14 -12.35 7.07 3.46
CA PHE A 14 -11.87 8.40 3.09
C PHE A 14 -12.47 9.51 3.97
N LEU A 15 -13.77 9.44 4.27
CA LEU A 15 -14.43 10.43 5.12
C LEU A 15 -13.87 10.44 6.55
N MET A 16 -13.68 9.25 7.13
CA MET A 16 -13.08 9.11 8.46
C MET A 16 -11.64 9.61 8.45
N PHE A 17 -10.83 9.17 7.49
CA PHE A 17 -9.46 9.62 7.32
C PHE A 17 -9.35 11.15 7.14
N SER A 18 -10.28 11.75 6.40
CA SER A 18 -10.32 13.20 6.18
C SER A 18 -10.65 13.97 7.46
N ARG A 19 -11.44 13.37 8.37
CA ARG A 19 -11.82 13.95 9.66
C ARG A 19 -10.82 13.69 10.79
N MET A 20 -9.83 12.82 10.59
CA MET A 20 -8.81 12.55 11.59
C MET A 20 -7.91 13.77 11.82
N PRO A 21 -7.79 14.27 13.06
CA PRO A 21 -6.93 15.41 13.38
C PRO A 21 -5.44 15.02 13.36
N TYR A 22 -5.14 13.76 13.67
CA TYR A 22 -3.79 13.19 13.62
C TYR A 22 -3.83 11.87 12.86
N ARG A 23 -2.84 11.65 11.99
CA ARG A 23 -2.76 10.47 11.12
C ARG A 23 -1.44 9.76 11.36
N ASP A 24 -1.52 8.49 11.74
CA ASP A 24 -0.36 7.63 11.93
C ASP A 24 -0.06 6.76 10.70
N VAL A 25 1.04 5.99 10.76
CA VAL A 25 1.47 5.09 9.67
C VAL A 25 0.34 4.15 9.24
N TYR A 26 -0.46 3.66 10.18
CA TYR A 26 -1.54 2.70 9.91
C TYR A 26 -2.68 3.35 9.15
N SER A 27 -3.14 4.53 9.56
CA SER A 27 -4.21 5.26 8.86
C SER A 27 -3.83 5.59 7.42
N TRP A 28 -2.57 6.00 7.17
CA TRP A 28 -2.06 6.21 5.81
C TRP A 28 -1.97 4.89 5.03
N THR A 29 -1.43 3.84 5.65
CA THR A 29 -1.28 2.52 5.02
C THR A 29 -2.63 1.94 4.61
N SER A 30 -3.67 2.10 5.43
CA SER A 30 -5.03 1.69 5.10
C SER A 30 -5.60 2.44 3.89
N MET A 31 -5.37 3.75 3.79
CA MET A 31 -5.80 4.54 2.62
C MET A 31 -5.05 4.14 1.35
N ILE A 32 -3.74 3.92 1.45
CA ILE A 32 -2.90 3.43 0.36
C ILE A 32 -3.39 2.05 -0.10
N HIS A 33 -3.74 1.17 0.84
CA HIS A 33 -4.19 -0.19 0.55
C HIS A 33 -5.56 -0.21 -0.14
N GLY A 34 -6.51 0.56 0.38
CA GLY A 34 -7.89 0.58 -0.08
C GLY A 34 -8.15 1.43 -1.33
N TYR A 35 -7.28 2.40 -1.65
CA TYR A 35 -7.50 3.33 -2.78
C TYR A 35 -6.38 3.24 -3.80
N LEU A 36 -6.27 2.09 -4.45
CA LEU A 36 -5.22 1.79 -5.42
C LEU A 36 -5.05 2.84 -6.53
N ARG A 37 -6.14 3.42 -7.04
CA ARG A 37 -6.09 4.49 -8.05
C ARG A 37 -5.44 5.79 -7.54
N LEU A 38 -5.46 6.01 -6.23
CA LEU A 38 -4.91 7.17 -5.55
C LEU A 38 -3.66 6.81 -4.73
N LEU A 39 -3.14 5.59 -4.88
CA LEU A 39 -2.05 5.04 -4.07
C LEU A 39 -0.84 5.98 -4.05
N LEU A 40 -0.38 6.41 -5.23
CA LEU A 40 0.77 7.31 -5.33
C LEU A 40 0.50 8.67 -4.69
N SER A 41 -0.72 9.19 -4.82
CA SER A 41 -1.12 10.46 -4.21
C SER A 41 -1.19 10.36 -2.69
N PHE A 42 -1.78 9.30 -2.14
CA PHE A 42 -1.79 9.08 -0.68
C PHE A 42 -0.38 8.88 -0.14
N PHE A 43 0.45 8.11 -0.86
CA PHE A 43 1.84 7.89 -0.48
C PHE A 43 2.63 9.21 -0.47
N GLU A 44 2.52 10.04 -1.51
CA GLU A 44 3.14 11.38 -1.53
C GLU A 44 2.67 12.26 -0.37
N ASN A 45 1.36 12.30 -0.14
CA ASN A 45 0.78 13.09 0.94
C ASN A 45 1.27 12.64 2.32
N MET A 46 1.48 11.33 2.52
CA MET A 46 2.12 10.80 3.72
C MET A 46 3.55 11.30 3.84
N MET A 47 4.36 11.22 2.77
CA MET A 47 5.78 11.59 2.82
C MET A 47 6.03 13.08 3.12
N VAL A 48 5.10 13.97 2.77
CA VAL A 48 5.24 15.41 3.02
C VAL A 48 4.79 15.85 4.41
N GLN A 49 4.19 14.95 5.20
CA GLN A 49 3.76 15.26 6.58
C GLN A 49 4.96 15.70 7.42
N GLU A 50 4.74 16.70 8.27
CA GLU A 50 5.78 17.23 9.16
C GLU A 50 6.29 16.15 10.12
N ASP A 51 5.40 15.29 10.62
CA ASP A 51 5.77 14.14 11.45
C ASP A 51 6.73 13.18 10.73
N VAL A 52 6.61 13.02 9.41
CA VAL A 52 7.54 12.21 8.62
C VAL A 52 8.88 12.91 8.46
N LYS A 53 8.87 14.21 8.16
CA LYS A 53 10.09 15.02 8.01
C LYS A 53 10.89 15.12 9.32
N CYS A 54 10.20 15.22 10.45
CA CYS A 54 10.80 15.22 11.79
C CYS A 54 11.20 13.81 12.26
N GLY A 55 10.85 12.77 11.50
CA GLY A 55 11.17 11.38 11.83
C GLY A 55 10.31 10.75 12.94
N LEU A 56 9.22 11.41 13.33
CA LEU A 56 8.22 10.92 14.29
C LEU A 56 7.31 9.85 13.69
N LEU A 57 7.05 9.95 12.38
CA LEU A 57 6.31 8.98 11.59
C LEU A 57 7.27 8.37 10.56
N LYS A 58 7.41 7.05 10.56
CA LYS A 58 8.26 6.35 9.57
C LYS A 58 7.42 5.34 8.81
N PRO A 59 7.33 5.46 7.47
CA PRO A 59 6.82 4.38 6.66
C PRO A 59 7.57 3.09 6.99
N ASN A 60 6.86 2.00 7.19
CA ASN A 60 7.43 0.72 7.59
C ASN A 60 7.17 -0.35 6.53
N GLU A 61 7.70 -1.55 6.75
CA GLU A 61 7.53 -2.70 5.87
C GLU A 61 6.05 -2.99 5.54
N ALA A 62 5.15 -2.81 6.51
CA ALA A 62 3.72 -3.01 6.31
C ALA A 62 3.14 -2.06 5.25
N THR A 63 3.61 -0.81 5.15
CA THR A 63 3.19 0.11 4.08
C THR A 63 3.54 -0.44 2.70
N PHE A 64 4.70 -1.09 2.55
CA PHE A 64 5.12 -1.69 1.29
C PHE A 64 4.34 -2.96 0.98
N VAL A 65 4.21 -3.86 1.95
CA VAL A 65 3.39 -5.07 1.80
C VAL A 65 1.97 -4.67 1.40
N SER A 66 1.39 -3.64 2.03
CA SER A 66 0.07 -3.14 1.65
C SER A 66 0.01 -2.64 0.21
N ILE A 67 1.03 -1.91 -0.29
CA ILE A 67 1.11 -1.46 -1.68
C ILE A 67 1.14 -2.66 -2.63
N PHE A 68 1.99 -3.65 -2.37
CA PHE A 68 2.12 -4.84 -3.22
C PHE A 68 0.89 -5.75 -3.15
N SER A 69 0.32 -5.93 -1.96
CA SER A 69 -0.93 -6.66 -1.74
C SER A 69 -2.10 -6.02 -2.48
N SER A 70 -2.21 -4.69 -2.49
CA SER A 70 -3.22 -4.01 -3.32
C SER A 70 -3.02 -4.20 -4.81
N CYS A 71 -1.77 -4.39 -5.24
CA CYS A 71 -1.42 -4.60 -6.64
C CYS A 71 -1.55 -6.06 -7.10
N THR A 72 -1.93 -6.98 -6.22
CA THR A 72 -2.09 -8.41 -6.58
C THR A 72 -3.10 -8.62 -7.70
N PHE A 73 -4.18 -7.83 -7.69
CA PHE A 73 -5.25 -7.85 -8.68
C PHE A 73 -4.96 -7.00 -9.93
N LEU A 74 -3.79 -6.35 -9.99
CA LEU A 74 -3.37 -5.59 -11.16
C LEU A 74 -2.52 -6.43 -12.11
N ASP A 75 -2.43 -5.96 -13.34
CA ASP A 75 -1.42 -6.40 -14.29
C ASP A 75 -0.01 -6.26 -13.68
N VAL A 76 0.84 -7.26 -13.92
CA VAL A 76 2.20 -7.33 -13.38
C VAL A 76 3.01 -6.10 -13.75
N GLY A 77 2.85 -5.58 -14.98
CA GLY A 77 3.53 -4.37 -15.43
C GLY A 77 3.12 -3.13 -14.65
N VAL A 78 1.83 -2.98 -14.35
CA VAL A 78 1.30 -1.87 -13.54
C VAL A 78 1.79 -1.97 -12.10
N ALA A 79 1.75 -3.16 -11.52
CA ALA A 79 2.22 -3.41 -10.16
C ALA A 79 3.72 -3.09 -10.01
N LEU A 80 4.55 -3.53 -10.97
CA LEU A 80 5.97 -3.19 -11.02
C LEU A 80 6.20 -1.68 -11.20
N TYR A 81 5.40 -1.02 -12.03
CA TYR A 81 5.49 0.43 -12.21
C TYR A 81 5.21 1.18 -10.90
N LEU A 82 4.11 0.86 -10.21
CA LEU A 82 3.77 1.47 -8.92
C LEU A 82 4.83 1.19 -7.86
N GLY A 83 5.31 -0.06 -7.78
CA GLY A 83 6.39 -0.45 -6.88
C GLY A 83 7.67 0.36 -7.08
N ARG A 84 8.10 0.55 -8.34
CA ARG A 84 9.27 1.37 -8.67
C ARG A 84 9.09 2.84 -8.31
N GLN A 85 7.90 3.42 -8.55
CA GLN A 85 7.62 4.81 -8.20
C GLN A 85 7.67 5.05 -6.68
N VAL A 86 7.13 4.12 -5.90
CA VAL A 86 7.19 4.16 -4.43
C VAL A 86 8.63 4.00 -3.95
N HIS A 87 9.36 3.03 -4.52
CA HIS A 87 10.77 2.79 -4.21
C HIS A 87 11.64 4.04 -4.45
N ALA A 88 11.55 4.65 -5.65
CA ALA A 88 12.30 5.87 -5.98
C ALA A 88 11.99 7.03 -5.02
N LYS A 89 10.73 7.20 -4.60
CA LYS A 89 10.36 8.20 -3.60
C LYS A 89 10.98 7.91 -2.24
N MET A 90 10.98 6.65 -1.81
CA MET A 90 11.61 6.27 -0.54
C MET A 90 13.10 6.53 -0.52
N GLU A 91 13.77 6.30 -1.65
CA GLU A 91 15.18 6.65 -1.83
C GLU A 91 15.40 8.15 -1.64
N HIS A 92 14.61 8.94 -2.37
CA HIS A 92 14.64 10.40 -2.29
C HIS A 92 14.42 10.91 -0.86
N TYR A 93 13.51 10.28 -0.11
CA TYR A 93 13.23 10.66 1.28
C TYR A 93 14.15 9.98 2.31
N GLY A 94 15.11 9.15 1.89
CA GLY A 94 16.13 8.55 2.76
C GLY A 94 15.67 7.38 3.64
N PHE A 95 14.52 6.76 3.32
CA PHE A 95 13.95 5.67 4.13
C PHE A 95 14.46 4.27 3.78
N MET A 96 15.24 4.13 2.69
CA MET A 96 15.64 2.81 2.17
C MET A 96 16.81 2.13 2.89
N LYS A 97 17.55 2.82 3.77
CA LYS A 97 18.69 2.21 4.48
C LYS A 97 18.33 1.02 5.42
N LYS A 98 17.04 0.65 5.53
CA LYS A 98 16.54 -0.38 6.45
C LYS A 98 15.65 -1.44 5.81
N MET A 99 15.39 -1.42 4.51
CA MET A 99 14.72 -2.57 3.90
C MET A 99 15.77 -3.69 3.80
N PRO A 100 15.56 -4.87 4.42
CA PRO A 100 16.54 -5.96 4.40
C PRO A 100 16.70 -6.61 3.02
N PHE A 101 16.03 -6.08 1.99
CA PHE A 101 15.99 -6.62 0.64
C PHE A 101 16.20 -5.48 -0.36
N GLU A 102 17.10 -5.67 -1.32
CA GLU A 102 17.22 -4.81 -2.49
C GLU A 102 15.93 -4.91 -3.30
N ALA A 103 15.38 -3.79 -3.78
CA ALA A 103 14.16 -3.79 -4.59
C ALA A 103 14.45 -4.21 -6.03
N ASP A 104 14.98 -5.42 -6.20
CA ASP A 104 15.14 -6.00 -7.52
C ASP A 104 13.77 -6.49 -8.06
N ALA A 105 13.69 -6.66 -9.38
CA ALA A 105 12.47 -7.14 -10.01
C ALA A 105 12.08 -8.56 -9.57
N THR A 106 13.04 -9.33 -9.05
CA THR A 106 12.88 -10.71 -8.58
C THR A 106 12.11 -10.75 -7.26
N PHE A 107 12.56 -10.00 -6.25
CA PHE A 107 11.91 -9.85 -4.95
C PHE A 107 10.52 -9.25 -5.10
N LEU A 108 10.37 -8.22 -5.95
CA LEU A 108 9.07 -7.66 -6.28
C LEU A 108 8.17 -8.71 -6.95
N GLY A 109 8.72 -9.51 -7.85
CA GLY A 109 8.04 -10.64 -8.49
C GLY A 109 7.57 -11.69 -7.49
N ASP A 110 8.45 -12.12 -6.60
CA ASP A 110 8.23 -13.14 -5.57
C ASP A 110 7.19 -12.68 -4.55
N LEU A 111 7.33 -11.45 -4.04
CA LEU A 111 6.39 -10.86 -3.10
C LEU A 111 5.00 -10.70 -3.74
N MET A 112 4.91 -10.18 -4.96
CA MET A 112 3.62 -10.11 -5.67
C MET A 112 3.05 -11.50 -5.97
N GLY A 113 3.90 -12.48 -6.27
CA GLY A 113 3.52 -13.88 -6.46
C GLY A 113 2.90 -14.45 -5.18
N ALA A 114 3.58 -14.29 -4.04
CA ALA A 114 3.10 -14.70 -2.73
C ALA A 114 1.80 -13.99 -2.36
N CYS A 115 1.74 -12.66 -2.50
CA CYS A 115 0.52 -11.89 -2.22
C CYS A 115 -0.63 -12.30 -3.15
N ARG A 116 -0.38 -12.63 -4.43
CA ARG A 116 -1.41 -13.16 -5.33
C ARG A 116 -1.92 -14.52 -4.89
N LEU A 117 -1.01 -15.42 -4.51
CA LEU A 117 -1.37 -16.76 -4.02
C LEU A 117 -2.18 -16.67 -2.72
N HIS A 118 -1.75 -15.86 -1.75
CA HIS A 118 -2.45 -15.69 -0.48
C HIS A 118 -3.78 -14.94 -0.63
N GLY A 119 -3.82 -13.87 -1.43
CA GLY A 119 -5.05 -13.16 -1.74
C GLY A 119 -6.06 -14.04 -2.48
N ALA A 120 -5.60 -14.94 -3.36
CA ALA A 120 -6.44 -15.93 -4.01
C ALA A 120 -6.95 -17.03 -3.05
N ILE A 121 -6.18 -17.40 -2.02
CA ILE A 121 -6.59 -18.36 -0.99
C ILE A 121 -7.64 -17.75 -0.04
N GLU A 122 -7.45 -16.50 0.40
CA GLU A 122 -8.45 -15.79 1.20
C GLU A 122 -9.76 -15.57 0.41
N LEU A 123 -9.67 -15.11 -0.84
CA LEU A 123 -10.83 -15.05 -1.73
C LEU A 123 -11.45 -16.44 -1.95
N GLY A 124 -10.66 -17.48 -2.17
CA GLY A 124 -11.13 -18.85 -2.35
C GLY A 124 -11.90 -19.39 -1.14
N ASN A 125 -11.51 -18.98 0.07
CA ASN A 125 -12.19 -19.34 1.32
C ASN A 125 -13.47 -18.50 1.58
N GLU A 126 -13.61 -17.31 0.98
CA GLU A 126 -14.84 -16.51 1.05
C GLU A 126 -15.94 -16.97 0.08
N VAL A 127 -15.59 -17.73 -0.96
CA VAL A 127 -16.54 -18.29 -1.95
C VAL A 127 -16.83 -19.79 -1.80
N ALA A 128 -16.26 -20.45 -0.79
CA ALA A 128 -16.52 -21.86 -0.45
C ALA A 128 -17.60 -22.00 0.64
#